data_AF-A0A957EB24-F1
#
_entry.id   AF-A0A957EB24-F1
#
_cell.length_a   1.000
_cell.length_b   1.000
_cell.length_c   1.000
_cell.angle_alpha   90.00
_cell.angle_beta   90.00
_cell.angle_gamma   90.00
#
_symmetry.space_group_name_H-M   'P 1'
#
loop_
_entity.id
_entity.type
_entity.pdbx_description
1 polymer ?
#
loop_
_entity_poly.entity_id
_entity_poly.type
_entity_poly.pdbx_seq_one_letter_code
_entity_poly.pdbx_strand_id
1 'polypeptide(L)'
;PERPFPWLLLGGVLVAGITSWLWRRGQLPTGADAVVWSYGRWQQNAARLGHPPLASQTPQEFFGTFQEYLGEYSRFPRLNKRLQQLQPHLARLTGLYVLRRYAGDEESGRLQAWESWQKVKRPLWLLRVVRRFANSKR
;
A
#
# COMPACT_ATOMS: atom_id res chain seq x y z
N PRO A 1 18.95 9.14 -47.41
CA PRO A 1 18.63 9.50 -46.01
C PRO A 1 17.51 8.61 -45.46
N GLU A 2 17.91 7.49 -44.85
CA GLU A 2 16.99 6.50 -44.28
C GLU A 2 16.30 7.10 -43.05
N ARG A 3 14.98 7.27 -43.14
CA ARG A 3 14.17 7.72 -42.01
C ARG A 3 14.22 6.62 -40.95
N PRO A 4 14.63 6.88 -39.69
CA PRO A 4 14.61 5.85 -38.67
C PRO A 4 13.16 5.36 -38.51
N PHE A 5 12.95 4.07 -38.73
CA PHE A 5 11.65 3.41 -38.68
C PHE A 5 10.95 3.71 -37.33
N PRO A 6 9.62 3.92 -37.30
CA PRO A 6 8.87 4.35 -36.11
C PRO A 6 8.96 3.41 -34.90
N TRP A 7 9.48 2.20 -35.07
CA TRP A 7 9.77 1.26 -33.98
C TRP A 7 10.82 1.78 -32.98
N LEU A 8 11.80 2.60 -33.41
CA LEU A 8 12.78 3.19 -32.50
C LEU A 8 12.15 4.25 -31.59
N LEU A 9 11.19 5.02 -32.11
CA LEU A 9 10.40 5.98 -31.32
C LEU A 9 9.47 5.25 -30.33
N LEU A 10 8.80 4.18 -30.78
CA LEU A 10 7.97 3.34 -29.91
C LEU A 10 8.80 2.68 -28.80
N GLY A 11 9.97 2.13 -29.13
CA GLY A 11 10.90 1.56 -28.17
C GLY A 11 11.40 2.60 -27.16
N GLY A 12 11.75 3.80 -27.62
CA GLY A 12 12.15 4.92 -26.78
C GLY A 12 11.07 5.37 -25.80
N VAL A 13 9.80 5.44 -26.24
CA VAL A 13 8.65 5.77 -25.38
C VAL A 13 8.38 4.67 -24.35
N LEU A 14 8.53 3.40 -24.74
CA LEU A 14 8.34 2.26 -23.83
C LEU A 14 9.43 2.23 -22.75
N VAL A 15 10.68 2.42 -23.13
CA VAL A 15 11.82 2.51 -22.20
C VAL A 15 11.69 3.74 -21.31
N ALA A 16 11.41 4.93 -21.86
CA ALA A 16 11.20 6.13 -21.07
C ALA A 16 10.00 5.99 -20.10
N GLY A 17 8.93 5.31 -20.54
CA GLY A 17 7.78 4.98 -19.71
C GLY A 17 8.11 4.04 -18.56
N ILE A 18 8.87 2.97 -18.82
CA ILE A 18 9.34 2.03 -17.78
C ILE A 18 10.29 2.73 -16.82
N THR A 19 11.27 3.49 -17.32
CA THR A 19 12.26 4.20 -16.50
C THR A 19 11.59 5.29 -15.66
N SER A 20 10.66 6.06 -16.22
CA SER A 20 9.87 7.04 -15.49
C SER A 20 8.96 6.37 -14.45
N TRP A 21 8.36 5.22 -14.77
CA TRP A 21 7.57 4.44 -13.81
C TRP A 21 8.41 3.87 -12.68
N LEU A 22 9.62 3.39 -12.98
CA LEU A 22 10.59 2.90 -11.99
C LEU A 22 11.13 4.05 -11.14
N TRP A 23 11.43 5.21 -11.74
CA TRP A 23 11.91 6.40 -11.03
C TRP A 23 10.82 6.99 -10.13
N ARG A 24 9.57 7.05 -10.60
CA ARG A 24 8.41 7.48 -9.81
C ARG A 24 8.04 6.47 -8.72
N ARG A 25 8.42 5.19 -8.89
CA ARG A 25 8.41 4.22 -7.79
C ARG A 25 9.57 4.45 -6.83
N GLY A 26 10.77 4.73 -7.34
CA GLY A 26 12.00 4.94 -6.56
C GLY A 26 12.06 6.26 -5.80
N GLN A 27 11.19 7.22 -6.12
CA GLN A 27 10.93 8.38 -5.26
C GLN A 27 10.23 7.91 -3.98
N LEU A 28 11.05 7.39 -3.06
CA LEU A 28 10.77 7.43 -1.63
C LEU A 28 10.32 8.85 -1.30
N PRO A 29 9.25 9.04 -0.49
CA PRO A 29 8.91 10.37 -0.01
C PRO A 29 10.14 10.98 0.66
N THR A 30 10.73 11.99 0.02
CA THR A 30 11.86 12.76 0.53
C THR A 30 11.36 13.66 1.63
N GLY A 31 11.65 13.32 2.89
CA GLY A 31 11.26 14.08 4.08
C GLY A 31 11.02 13.20 5.30
N ALA A 32 11.11 13.80 6.48
CA ALA A 32 11.37 13.23 7.81
C ALA A 32 10.44 12.12 8.35
N ASP A 33 9.53 11.51 7.58
CA ASP A 33 8.66 10.48 8.18
C ASP A 33 7.96 9.51 7.21
N ALA A 34 8.73 8.77 6.42
CA ALA A 34 8.20 7.74 5.53
C ALA A 34 7.38 6.64 6.26
N VAL A 35 7.68 6.41 7.54
CA VAL A 35 6.93 5.48 8.41
C VAL A 35 5.53 6.03 8.67
N VAL A 36 5.43 7.27 9.18
CA VAL A 36 4.15 7.96 9.40
C VAL A 36 3.37 8.11 8.09
N TRP A 37 4.06 8.46 7.01
CA TRP A 37 3.43 8.55 5.69
C TRP A 37 2.84 7.21 5.23
N SER A 38 3.61 6.12 5.32
CA SER A 38 3.16 4.79 4.88
C SER A 38 1.98 4.30 5.70
N TYR A 39 2.03 4.50 7.02
CA TYR A 39 0.95 4.15 7.94
C TYR A 39 -0.31 4.99 7.68
N GLY A 40 -0.17 6.30 7.54
CA GLY A 40 -1.29 7.19 7.19
C GLY A 40 -1.93 6.86 5.85
N ARG A 41 -1.14 6.45 4.85
CA ARG A 41 -1.69 5.98 3.56
C ARG A 41 -2.48 4.69 3.69
N TRP A 42 -2.05 3.78 4.55
CA TRP A 42 -2.86 2.60 4.86
C TRP A 42 -4.18 2.98 5.54
N GLN A 43 -4.15 3.81 6.59
CA GLN A 43 -5.36 4.30 7.26
C GLN A 43 -6.35 4.98 6.31
N GLN A 44 -5.85 5.84 5.41
CA GLN A 44 -6.69 6.46 4.36
C GLN A 44 -7.33 5.43 3.43
N ASN A 45 -6.61 4.35 3.09
CA ASN A 45 -7.17 3.30 2.23
C ASN A 45 -8.17 2.42 2.99
N ALA A 46 -7.95 2.16 4.27
CA ALA A 46 -8.93 1.48 5.13
C ALA A 46 -10.23 2.28 5.24
N ALA A 47 -10.15 3.60 5.46
CA ALA A 47 -11.32 4.48 5.46
C ALA A 47 -12.10 4.41 4.14
N ARG A 48 -11.39 4.39 3.00
CA ARG A 48 -12.02 4.21 1.67
C ARG A 48 -12.60 2.80 1.45
N LEU A 49 -12.09 1.80 2.18
CA LEU A 49 -12.65 0.46 2.24
C LEU A 49 -13.84 0.36 3.19
N GLY A 50 -14.18 1.44 3.92
CA GLY A 50 -15.29 1.48 4.85
C GLY A 50 -14.90 1.11 6.29
N HIS A 51 -13.60 1.03 6.57
CA HIS A 51 -13.04 0.81 7.90
C HIS A 51 -12.20 2.02 8.34
N PRO A 52 -12.83 3.15 8.68
CA PRO A 52 -12.11 4.35 9.12
C PRO A 52 -11.42 4.10 10.47
N PRO A 53 -10.20 4.61 10.69
CA PRO A 53 -9.58 4.58 12.01
C PRO A 53 -10.39 5.45 12.99
N LEU A 54 -10.59 4.95 14.21
CA LEU A 54 -11.24 5.73 15.27
C LEU A 54 -10.20 6.59 16.00
N ALA A 55 -10.60 7.79 16.46
CA ALA A 55 -9.68 8.74 17.09
C ALA A 55 -9.08 8.25 18.41
N SER A 56 -9.82 7.43 19.15
CA SER A 56 -9.39 6.83 20.42
C SER A 56 -8.62 5.51 20.26
N GLN A 57 -8.49 5.00 19.03
CA GLN A 57 -7.96 3.67 18.77
C GLN A 57 -6.44 3.70 18.65
N THR A 58 -5.77 2.78 19.33
CA THR A 58 -4.32 2.61 19.22
C THR A 58 -3.95 2.01 17.86
N PRO A 59 -2.71 2.20 17.38
CA PRO A 59 -2.27 1.61 16.12
C PRO A 59 -2.44 0.08 16.06
N GLN A 60 -2.24 -0.60 17.19
CA GLN A 60 -2.39 -2.03 17.36
C GLN A 60 -3.86 -2.47 17.32
N GLU A 61 -4.74 -1.74 18.01
CA GLU A 61 -6.18 -2.00 17.95
C GLU A 61 -6.74 -1.79 16.53
N PHE A 62 -6.28 -0.74 15.84
CA PHE A 62 -6.65 -0.51 14.45
C PHE A 62 -6.19 -1.67 13.55
N PHE A 63 -4.98 -2.16 13.76
CA PHE A 63 -4.49 -3.33 13.04
C PHE A 63 -5.35 -4.57 13.30
N GLY A 64 -5.69 -4.88 14.56
CA GLY A 64 -6.53 -6.02 14.91
C GLY A 64 -7.91 -5.95 14.25
N THR A 65 -8.62 -4.84 14.43
CA THR A 65 -9.96 -4.64 13.83
C THR A 65 -9.92 -4.65 12.29
N PHE A 66 -8.84 -4.14 11.68
CA PHE A 66 -8.69 -4.21 10.23
C PHE A 66 -8.42 -5.64 9.74
N GLN A 67 -7.70 -6.47 10.52
CA GLN A 67 -7.52 -7.89 10.19
C GLN A 67 -8.84 -8.66 10.24
N GLU A 68 -9.69 -8.40 11.22
CA GLU A 68 -11.03 -8.97 11.32
C GLU A 68 -11.87 -8.59 10.10
N TYR A 69 -11.86 -7.30 9.72
CA TYR A 69 -12.51 -6.81 8.50
C TYR A 69 -11.99 -7.52 7.23
N LEU A 70 -10.67 -7.75 7.11
CA LEU A 70 -10.13 -8.54 6.01
C LEU A 70 -10.59 -10.00 6.05
N GLY A 71 -10.87 -10.54 7.23
CA GLY A 71 -11.42 -11.87 7.45
C GLY A 71 -12.80 -12.08 6.81
N GLU A 72 -13.62 -11.04 6.65
CA GLU A 72 -14.91 -11.12 5.95
C GLU A 72 -14.77 -11.53 4.48
N TYR A 73 -13.60 -11.24 3.89
CA TYR A 73 -13.27 -11.59 2.52
C TYR A 73 -12.72 -13.01 2.37
N SER A 74 -12.63 -13.77 3.47
CA SER A 74 -12.20 -15.18 3.50
C SER A 74 -13.04 -16.09 2.59
N ARG A 75 -14.32 -15.73 2.36
CA ARG A 75 -15.23 -16.42 1.43
C ARG A 75 -14.71 -16.52 -0.01
N PHE A 76 -13.74 -15.69 -0.39
CA PHE A 76 -13.10 -15.74 -1.70
C PHE A 76 -11.70 -16.36 -1.58
N PRO A 77 -11.50 -17.65 -1.92
CA PRO A 77 -10.24 -18.36 -1.64
C PRO A 77 -9.01 -17.74 -2.31
N ARG A 78 -9.16 -17.21 -3.53
CA ARG A 78 -8.09 -16.49 -4.25
C ARG A 78 -7.71 -15.17 -3.57
N LEU A 79 -8.68 -14.50 -2.94
CA LEU A 79 -8.48 -13.24 -2.23
C LEU A 79 -7.87 -13.52 -0.86
N ASN A 80 -8.39 -14.52 -0.14
CA ASN A 80 -7.91 -14.93 1.18
C ASN A 80 -6.40 -15.20 1.19
N LYS A 81 -5.89 -15.97 0.20
CA LYS A 81 -4.43 -16.19 0.06
C LYS A 81 -3.63 -14.88 -0.06
N ARG A 82 -4.16 -13.90 -0.80
CA ARG A 82 -3.52 -12.58 -0.94
C ARG A 82 -3.62 -11.78 0.35
N LEU A 83 -4.71 -11.88 1.09
CA LEU A 83 -4.90 -11.18 2.37
C LEU A 83 -4.00 -11.75 3.47
N GLN A 84 -3.82 -13.06 3.51
CA GLN A 84 -2.86 -13.69 4.41
C GLN A 84 -1.43 -13.21 4.14
N GLN A 85 -1.05 -13.05 2.87
CA GLN A 85 0.25 -12.48 2.49
C GLN A 85 0.41 -10.99 2.89
N LEU A 86 -0.68 -10.26 3.13
CA LEU A 86 -0.62 -8.87 3.59
C LEU A 86 -0.35 -8.74 5.09
N GLN A 87 -0.82 -9.69 5.90
CA GLN A 87 -0.73 -9.63 7.36
C GLN A 87 0.67 -9.28 7.88
N PRO A 88 1.77 -9.94 7.44
CA PRO A 88 3.10 -9.61 7.93
C PRO A 88 3.55 -8.19 7.56
N HIS A 89 3.12 -7.66 6.40
CA HIS A 89 3.46 -6.30 5.98
C HIS A 89 2.69 -5.24 6.76
N LEU A 90 1.42 -5.51 7.09
CA LEU A 90 0.60 -4.64 7.93
C LEU A 90 1.08 -4.65 9.39
N ALA A 91 1.44 -5.83 9.91
CA ALA A 91 2.06 -5.96 11.23
C ALA A 91 3.37 -5.16 11.30
N ARG A 92 4.23 -5.29 10.27
CA ARG A 92 5.49 -4.53 10.19
C ARG A 92 5.26 -3.02 10.12
N LEU A 93 4.31 -2.56 9.30
CA LEU A 93 3.94 -1.13 9.25
C LEU A 93 3.47 -0.61 10.61
N THR A 94 2.64 -1.39 11.31
CA THR A 94 2.12 -1.03 12.64
C THR A 94 3.25 -0.98 13.66
N GLY A 95 4.12 -1.98 13.70
CA GLY A 95 5.26 -2.03 14.62
C GLY A 95 6.23 -0.87 14.40
N LEU A 96 6.57 -0.57 13.14
CA LEU A 96 7.44 0.57 12.82
C LEU A 96 6.80 1.91 13.20
N TYR A 97 5.49 2.07 12.97
CA TYR A 97 4.77 3.29 13.37
C TYR A 97 4.72 3.48 14.88
N VAL A 98 4.50 2.40 15.64
CA VAL A 98 4.51 2.41 17.11
C VAL A 98 5.91 2.75 17.62
N LEU A 99 6.95 2.11 17.09
CA LEU A 99 8.34 2.40 17.44
C LEU A 99 8.64 3.89 17.19
N ARG A 100 8.28 4.39 16.00
CA ARG A 100 8.45 5.81 15.65
C ARG A 100 7.71 6.75 16.60
N ARG A 101 6.46 6.43 16.93
CA ARG A 101 5.57 7.30 17.74
C ARG A 101 5.94 7.32 19.23
N TYR A 102 6.46 6.23 19.78
CA TYR A 102 6.75 6.11 21.21
C TYR A 102 8.24 6.12 21.56
N ALA A 103 9.13 5.69 20.65
CA ALA A 103 10.58 5.67 20.89
C ALA A 103 11.33 6.84 20.21
N GLY A 104 10.69 7.59 19.31
CA GLY A 104 11.24 8.83 18.74
C GLY A 104 12.38 8.67 17.73
N ASP A 105 12.76 7.44 17.38
CA ASP A 105 13.86 7.16 16.47
C ASP A 105 13.52 7.55 15.01
N GLU A 106 14.32 8.45 14.43
CA GLU A 106 14.07 9.10 13.11
C GLU A 106 14.52 8.26 11.91
N GLU A 107 15.52 7.42 12.08
CA GLU A 107 16.12 6.69 10.96
C GLU A 107 15.62 5.23 10.87
N SER A 108 15.15 4.65 11.97
CA SER A 108 14.82 3.22 11.99
C SER A 108 13.57 2.89 11.17
N GLY A 109 13.78 2.08 10.13
CA GLY A 109 12.71 1.39 9.42
C GLY A 109 12.02 2.16 8.29
N ARG A 110 12.53 3.34 7.87
CA ARG A 110 12.00 4.07 6.71
C ARG A 110 11.85 3.19 5.45
N LEU A 111 12.94 2.52 5.05
CA LEU A 111 12.94 1.66 3.87
C LEU A 111 11.97 0.48 4.05
N GLN A 112 11.99 -0.13 5.23
CA GLN A 112 11.14 -1.28 5.55
C GLN A 112 9.64 -0.92 5.55
N ALA A 113 9.28 0.27 6.05
CA ALA A 113 7.91 0.76 6.01
C ALA A 113 7.47 1.03 4.56
N TRP A 114 8.31 1.69 3.77
CA TRP A 114 8.01 1.95 2.37
C TRP A 114 7.86 0.66 1.56
N GLU A 115 8.77 -0.30 1.70
CA GLU A 115 8.67 -1.60 1.03
C GLU A 115 7.40 -2.36 1.42
N SER A 116 7.08 -2.38 2.72
CA SER A 116 5.86 -3.00 3.23
C SER A 116 4.62 -2.33 2.63
N TRP A 117 4.60 -1.00 2.52
CA TRP A 117 3.53 -0.26 1.86
C TRP A 117 3.40 -0.60 0.37
N GLN A 118 4.51 -0.73 -0.36
CA GLN A 118 4.48 -1.11 -1.78
C GLN A 118 3.81 -2.48 -2.00
N LYS A 119 3.96 -3.41 -1.05
CA LYS A 119 3.32 -4.73 -1.07
C LYS A 119 1.83 -4.65 -0.70
N VAL A 120 1.46 -3.72 0.19
CA VAL A 120 0.09 -3.54 0.69
C VAL A 120 -0.82 -2.80 -0.28
N LYS A 121 -0.32 -1.77 -0.99
CA LYS A 121 -1.18 -0.86 -1.78
C LYS A 121 -2.01 -1.56 -2.87
N ARG A 122 -1.42 -2.55 -3.55
CA ARG A 122 -2.06 -3.23 -4.69
C ARG A 122 -3.23 -4.10 -4.24
N PRO A 123 -3.06 -4.99 -3.24
CA PRO A 123 -4.19 -5.73 -2.69
C PRO A 123 -5.29 -4.84 -2.10
N LEU A 124 -4.97 -3.76 -1.39
CA LEU A 124 -5.99 -2.82 -0.90
C LEU A 124 -6.78 -2.17 -2.04
N TRP A 125 -6.11 -1.81 -3.14
CA TRP A 125 -6.79 -1.29 -4.32
C TRP A 125 -7.73 -2.34 -4.94
N LEU A 126 -7.31 -3.60 -5.04
CA LEU A 126 -8.16 -4.68 -5.52
C LEU A 126 -9.40 -4.85 -4.65
N LEU A 127 -9.26 -4.81 -3.32
CA LEU A 127 -10.41 -4.86 -2.40
C LEU A 127 -11.40 -3.73 -2.65
N ARG A 128 -10.92 -2.52 -2.92
CA ARG A 128 -11.80 -1.38 -3.26
C ARG A 128 -12.60 -1.64 -4.53
N VAL A 129 -11.97 -2.24 -5.53
CA VAL A 129 -12.62 -2.61 -6.78
C VAL A 129 -13.68 -3.68 -6.53
N VAL A 130 -13.33 -4.76 -5.81
CA VAL A 130 -14.28 -5.82 -5.45
C VAL A 130 -15.48 -5.25 -4.68
N ARG A 131 -15.25 -4.40 -3.69
CA ARG A 131 -16.32 -3.74 -2.92
C ARG A 131 -17.22 -2.89 -3.81
N ARG A 132 -16.63 -2.10 -4.72
CA ARG A 132 -17.41 -1.26 -5.66
C ARG A 132 -18.33 -2.11 -6.54
N PHE A 133 -17.84 -3.23 -7.06
CA PHE A 133 -18.65 -4.15 -7.87
C PHE A 133 -19.70 -4.91 -7.04
N ALA A 134 -19.38 -5.27 -5.79
CA ALA A 134 -20.34 -5.90 -4.89
C ALA A 134 -21.49 -4.94 -4.52
N ASN A 135 -21.20 -3.67 -4.26
CA ASN A 135 -22.21 -2.66 -3.96
C ASN A 135 -23.01 -2.22 -5.19
N SER A 136 -22.45 -2.29 -6.39
CA SER A 136 -23.14 -1.92 -7.64
C SER A 136 -24.18 -2.96 -8.10
N LYS A 137 -24.21 -4.15 -7.49
CA LYS A 137 -25.18 -5.22 -7.78
C LYS A 137 -26.35 -5.28 -6.79
N ARG A 138 -26.38 -4.37 -5.81
CA ARG A 138 -27.52 -4.12 -4.93
C ARG A 138 -28.21 -2.86 -5.39
#